data_AF-A0A1Q7WCJ8-F1
#
_entry.id   AF-A0A1Q7WCJ8-F1
#
_cell.length_a   1.000
_cell.length_b   1.000
_cell.length_c   1.000
_cell.angle_alpha   90.00
_cell.angle_beta   90.00
_cell.angle_gamma   90.00
#
_symmetry.space_group_name_H-M   'P 1'
#
loop_
_entity.id
_entity.type
_entity.pdbx_description
1 polymer ?
#
loop_
_entity_poly.entity_id
_entity_poly.type
_entity_poly.pdbx_seq_one_letter_code
_entity_poly.pdbx_strand_id
1 'polypeptide(L)'
;MSKFNVAKLRATGRSPVTATPSDRTYEGGAGYAHDAKGELFLLGVANLAGEDTFYEKGSRRDARYADLVRRVAITDPDWTARFLRWLRSDANLRSASLMGALEAAKAMLGADIPGARRIVDSVLQRADEPGEALAYWTATYGRAVPKPVKRGVADAVARLYTERSLLKYDTASHGFRFADVIELVHPAPAADKPSQGELFRYALDRRHRDAAGIPARLGMLTAHAALRRAAAEDPAALLADGALAAAGMTWEDVLSMAGSTVDKARLWTALIPAMGYMALLRNLRNFDEAGVPDGVAATVAARLSDPAQVARSRQFPYRFLAAYEQAPSLRWGMALDKALQLSLANLPALPGRSLILVDTSASMSSGGFSAKSRMSCRGDRTRSTAAPRPETRSPAGATTVATTAAAGALPPPPCCEPNPLPRRGSDRTVNAVTNRPTRKPQRRMPRGLACRSGARCLQWTS
;
A
#
# COMPACT_ATOMS: atom_id res chain seq x y z
N MET A 1 10.65 38.14 -34.95
CA MET A 1 10.09 36.78 -35.15
C MET A 1 10.91 35.79 -34.34
N SER A 2 10.27 34.93 -33.53
CA SER A 2 10.96 33.89 -32.75
C SER A 2 11.64 32.91 -33.70
N LYS A 3 12.97 32.83 -33.64
CA LYS A 3 13.80 32.03 -34.57
C LYS A 3 13.65 30.51 -34.38
N PHE A 4 13.07 30.10 -33.24
CA PHE A 4 12.99 28.69 -32.83
C PHE A 4 11.55 28.20 -32.58
N ASN A 5 10.55 29.09 -32.56
CA ASN A 5 9.15 28.73 -32.36
C ASN A 5 8.39 28.75 -33.70
N VAL A 6 8.57 27.69 -34.50
CA VAL A 6 7.90 27.54 -35.80
C VAL A 6 6.62 26.72 -35.66
N ALA A 7 5.54 27.13 -36.34
CA ALA A 7 4.21 26.50 -36.31
C ALA A 7 4.19 25.01 -36.69
N LYS A 8 5.28 24.47 -37.24
CA LYS A 8 5.46 23.04 -37.58
C LYS A 8 6.04 22.18 -36.44
N LEU A 9 6.41 22.76 -35.29
CA LEU A 9 6.76 21.99 -34.09
C LEU A 9 5.49 21.38 -33.50
N ARG A 10 5.17 20.15 -33.90
CA ARG A 10 4.12 19.36 -33.25
C ARG A 10 4.57 19.05 -31.82
N ALA A 11 3.73 19.38 -30.84
CA ALA A 11 3.92 18.93 -29.46
C ALA A 11 4.13 17.41 -29.46
N THR A 12 5.33 16.98 -29.12
CA THR A 12 5.66 15.57 -29.02
C THR A 12 4.98 15.01 -27.77
N GLY A 13 3.95 14.18 -28.00
CA GLY A 13 3.20 13.45 -26.98
C GLY A 13 1.83 14.05 -26.72
N ARG A 14 0.76 13.41 -27.23
CA ARG A 14 -0.58 13.61 -26.67
C ARG A 14 -0.67 12.73 -25.42
N SER A 15 -0.74 13.35 -24.25
CA SER A 15 -1.12 12.62 -23.04
C SER A 15 -2.56 12.12 -23.21
N PRO A 16 -2.86 10.84 -22.92
CA PRO A 16 -4.23 10.34 -22.89
C PRO A 16 -5.04 10.97 -21.75
N VAL A 17 -4.37 11.53 -20.74
CA VAL A 17 -4.98 12.38 -19.72
C VAL A 17 -4.91 13.82 -20.20
N THR A 18 -6.04 14.37 -20.61
CA THR A 18 -6.16 15.78 -20.99
C THR A 18 -6.57 16.62 -19.80
N ALA A 19 -6.08 17.86 -19.75
CA ALA A 19 -6.43 18.82 -18.72
C ALA A 19 -6.95 20.10 -19.38
N THR A 20 -8.07 20.61 -18.88
CA THR A 20 -8.63 21.90 -19.29
C THR A 20 -8.41 22.91 -18.17
N PRO A 21 -8.08 24.18 -18.47
CA PRO A 21 -8.00 25.22 -17.45
C PRO A 21 -9.24 25.22 -16.56
N SER A 22 -9.04 25.26 -15.24
CA SER A 22 -10.10 25.25 -14.23
C SER A 22 -9.87 26.34 -13.18
N ASP A 23 -10.62 26.26 -12.08
CA ASP A 23 -10.44 27.10 -10.89
C ASP A 23 -9.03 27.00 -10.30
N ARG A 24 -8.78 27.79 -9.25
CA ARG A 24 -7.47 27.92 -8.62
C ARG A 24 -7.06 26.67 -7.84
N THR A 25 -5.75 26.43 -7.75
CA THR A 25 -5.16 25.43 -6.84
C THR A 25 -5.34 25.87 -5.38
N TYR A 26 -4.99 25.00 -4.42
CA TYR A 26 -5.06 25.31 -2.99
C TYR A 26 -4.32 26.60 -2.62
N GLU A 27 -3.15 26.85 -3.23
CA GLU A 27 -2.34 28.07 -3.05
C GLU A 27 -2.76 29.24 -3.95
N GLY A 28 -3.92 29.14 -4.62
CA GLY A 28 -4.46 30.22 -5.44
C GLY A 28 -3.87 30.33 -6.85
N GLY A 29 -3.00 29.41 -7.29
CA GLY A 29 -2.46 29.36 -8.65
C GLY A 29 -3.47 28.87 -9.69
N ALA A 30 -3.18 28.94 -10.99
CA ALA A 30 -4.07 28.40 -12.02
C ALA A 30 -4.17 26.87 -11.91
N GLY A 31 -5.38 26.34 -11.75
CA GLY A 31 -5.63 24.90 -11.73
C GLY A 31 -6.08 24.38 -13.09
N TYR A 32 -6.05 23.05 -13.21
CA TYR A 32 -6.54 22.35 -14.39
C TYR A 32 -7.45 21.20 -13.95
N ALA A 33 -8.60 21.08 -14.60
CA ALA A 33 -9.55 19.99 -14.42
C ALA A 33 -9.28 18.89 -15.44
N HIS A 34 -9.50 17.65 -15.02
CA HIS A 34 -9.43 16.49 -15.89
C HIS A 34 -10.83 15.98 -16.21
N ASP A 35 -10.96 15.23 -17.31
CA ASP A 35 -12.18 14.46 -17.54
C ASP A 35 -12.32 13.35 -16.49
N ALA A 36 -13.51 12.75 -16.37
CA ALA A 36 -13.78 11.77 -15.31
C ALA A 36 -12.81 10.57 -15.35
N LYS A 37 -12.40 10.12 -16.55
CA LYS A 37 -11.44 9.02 -16.72
C LYS A 37 -10.02 9.44 -16.35
N GLY A 38 -9.59 10.63 -16.76
CA GLY A 38 -8.28 11.18 -16.38
C GLY A 38 -8.16 11.42 -14.89
N GLU A 39 -9.19 12.00 -14.26
CA GLU A 39 -9.22 12.21 -12.81
C GLU A 39 -9.23 10.87 -12.06
N LEU A 40 -10.04 9.90 -12.52
CA LEU A 40 -10.07 8.57 -11.92
C LEU A 40 -8.73 7.84 -12.06
N PHE A 41 -8.05 7.97 -13.20
CA PHE A 41 -6.73 7.40 -13.40
C PHE A 41 -5.72 7.99 -12.41
N LEU A 42 -5.60 9.32 -12.37
CA LEU A 42 -4.67 10.03 -11.48
C LEU A 42 -4.95 9.74 -10.00
N LEU A 43 -6.22 9.75 -9.62
CA LEU A 43 -6.63 9.44 -8.25
C LEU A 43 -6.39 7.97 -7.93
N GLY A 44 -6.73 7.05 -8.84
CA GLY A 44 -6.59 5.61 -8.62
C GLY A 44 -5.13 5.16 -8.44
N VAL A 45 -4.17 5.75 -9.16
CA VAL A 45 -2.74 5.42 -9.00
C VAL A 45 -2.10 6.03 -7.75
N ALA A 46 -2.68 7.11 -7.23
CA ALA A 46 -2.20 7.80 -6.04
C ALA A 46 -3.01 7.48 -4.77
N ASN A 47 -4.13 6.76 -4.87
CA ASN A 47 -4.99 6.51 -3.71
C ASN A 47 -4.45 5.37 -2.85
N LEU A 48 -3.81 5.75 -1.75
CA LEU A 48 -3.50 4.87 -0.64
C LEU A 48 -4.70 4.93 0.33
N ALA A 49 -5.71 4.11 0.10
CA ALA A 49 -7.00 4.14 0.82
C ALA A 49 -6.85 4.40 2.33
N GLY A 50 -7.59 5.39 2.85
CA GLY A 50 -7.52 5.81 4.25
C GLY A 50 -6.29 6.61 4.68
N GLU A 51 -5.27 6.81 3.83
CA GLU A 51 -4.08 7.61 4.17
C GLU A 51 -4.28 9.09 3.79
N ASP A 52 -3.94 9.98 4.71
CA ASP A 52 -3.96 11.43 4.44
C ASP A 52 -2.82 11.83 3.48
N THR A 53 -3.09 12.79 2.60
CA THR A 53 -2.04 13.52 1.84
C THR A 53 -1.90 14.93 2.38
N PHE A 54 -0.80 15.61 2.02
CA PHE A 54 -0.48 16.95 2.50
C PHE A 54 -1.63 17.97 2.36
N TYR A 55 -2.48 17.82 1.34
CA TYR A 55 -3.61 18.72 1.07
C TYR A 55 -5.02 18.09 1.24
N GLU A 56 -5.15 16.78 1.47
CA GLU A 56 -6.46 16.11 1.49
C GLU A 56 -6.54 14.99 2.54
N LYS A 57 -7.63 14.97 3.33
CA LYS A 57 -7.93 13.88 4.27
C LYS A 57 -8.33 12.61 3.52
N GLY A 58 -7.91 11.44 4.00
CA GLY A 58 -8.14 10.14 3.36
C GLY A 58 -9.63 9.84 3.09
N SER A 59 -10.53 10.14 4.04
CA SER A 59 -11.97 9.88 3.88
C SER A 59 -12.64 10.68 2.77
N ARG A 60 -12.21 11.94 2.56
CA ARG A 60 -12.71 12.78 1.47
C ARG A 60 -12.20 12.30 0.12
N ARG A 61 -10.94 11.87 0.08
CA ARG A 61 -10.30 11.32 -1.12
C ARG A 61 -10.95 10.00 -1.56
N ASP A 62 -11.24 9.12 -0.60
CA ASP A 62 -11.92 7.84 -0.86
C ASP A 62 -13.34 8.03 -1.37
N ALA A 63 -14.09 9.00 -0.82
CA ALA A 63 -15.43 9.34 -1.33
C ALA A 63 -15.38 9.82 -2.79
N ARG A 64 -14.44 10.72 -3.12
CA ARG A 64 -14.24 11.20 -4.51
C ARG A 64 -13.85 10.08 -5.45
N TYR A 65 -12.98 9.16 -5.02
CA TYR A 65 -12.61 7.98 -5.78
C TYR A 65 -13.84 7.10 -6.07
N ALA A 66 -14.65 6.79 -5.05
CA ALA A 66 -15.87 6.03 -5.22
C ALA A 66 -16.86 6.70 -6.20
N ASP A 67 -17.08 8.01 -6.08
CA ASP A 67 -17.94 8.76 -7.00
C ASP A 67 -17.47 8.70 -8.45
N LEU A 68 -16.16 8.85 -8.69
CA LEU A 68 -15.59 8.73 -10.03
C LEU A 68 -15.74 7.32 -10.58
N VAL A 69 -15.43 6.30 -9.78
CA VAL A 69 -15.61 4.89 -10.17
C VAL A 69 -17.06 4.61 -10.54
N ARG A 70 -18.03 4.99 -9.70
CA ARG A 70 -19.46 4.75 -9.96
C ARG A 70 -19.92 5.42 -11.27
N ARG A 71 -19.49 6.67 -11.50
CA ARG A 71 -19.81 7.41 -12.74
C ARG A 71 -19.23 6.73 -13.97
N VAL A 72 -17.94 6.39 -13.96
CA VAL A 72 -17.27 5.78 -15.11
C VAL A 72 -17.73 4.34 -15.35
N ALA A 73 -18.10 3.60 -14.29
CA ALA A 73 -18.64 2.25 -14.42
C ALA A 73 -19.97 2.21 -15.19
N ILE A 74 -20.77 3.27 -15.11
CA ILE A 74 -22.03 3.40 -15.86
C ILE A 74 -21.77 3.84 -17.29
N THR A 75 -20.87 4.81 -17.50
CA THR A 75 -20.64 5.39 -18.84
C THR A 75 -19.72 4.54 -19.72
N ASP A 76 -18.76 3.83 -19.13
CA ASP A 76 -17.83 2.94 -19.82
C ASP A 76 -17.44 1.74 -18.91
N PRO A 77 -18.33 0.74 -18.78
CA PRO A 77 -18.10 -0.43 -17.94
C PRO A 77 -16.88 -1.25 -18.39
N ASP A 78 -16.64 -1.33 -19.70
CA ASP A 78 -15.52 -2.09 -20.26
C ASP A 78 -14.17 -1.45 -19.94
N TRP A 79 -14.06 -0.12 -20.06
CA TRP A 79 -12.88 0.60 -19.61
C TRP A 79 -12.67 0.43 -18.10
N THR A 80 -13.74 0.54 -17.30
CA THR A 80 -13.67 0.39 -15.85
C THR A 80 -13.16 -1.00 -15.44
N ALA A 81 -13.66 -2.05 -16.09
CA ALA A 81 -13.20 -3.42 -15.85
C ALA A 81 -11.72 -3.61 -16.17
N ARG A 82 -11.24 -3.07 -17.30
CA ARG A 82 -9.81 -3.12 -17.68
C ARG A 82 -8.95 -2.31 -16.71
N PHE A 83 -9.39 -1.12 -16.33
CA PHE A 83 -8.68 -0.22 -15.43
C PHE A 83 -8.49 -0.85 -14.04
N LEU A 84 -9.55 -1.40 -13.43
CA LEU A 84 -9.47 -2.01 -12.10
C LEU A 84 -8.60 -3.28 -12.11
N ARG A 85 -8.67 -4.08 -13.17
CA ARG A 85 -7.78 -5.23 -13.36
C ARG A 85 -6.31 -4.80 -13.47
N TRP A 86 -6.05 -3.75 -14.24
CA TRP A 86 -4.71 -3.19 -14.42
C TRP A 86 -4.17 -2.62 -13.10
N LEU A 87 -5.00 -1.88 -12.34
CA LEU A 87 -4.63 -1.40 -11.01
C LEU A 87 -4.17 -2.56 -10.11
N ARG A 88 -4.90 -3.68 -10.13
CA ARG A 88 -4.55 -4.83 -9.29
C ARG A 88 -3.31 -5.59 -9.76
N SER A 89 -3.14 -5.77 -11.07
CA SER A 89 -2.21 -6.75 -11.65
C SER A 89 -0.88 -6.15 -12.08
N ASP A 90 -0.94 -4.96 -12.68
CA ASP A 90 0.21 -4.29 -13.30
C ASP A 90 0.70 -3.16 -12.40
N ALA A 91 -0.21 -2.31 -11.90
CA ALA A 91 0.15 -1.27 -10.94
C ALA A 91 0.38 -1.82 -9.52
N ASN A 92 -0.04 -3.06 -9.24
CA ASN A 92 0.07 -3.72 -7.94
C ASN A 92 -0.59 -2.96 -6.78
N LEU A 93 -1.70 -2.26 -7.05
CA LEU A 93 -2.49 -1.49 -6.08
C LEU A 93 -3.67 -2.32 -5.57
N ARG A 94 -3.56 -2.82 -4.34
CA ARG A 94 -4.59 -3.66 -3.69
C ARG A 94 -5.84 -2.87 -3.30
N SER A 95 -5.71 -1.92 -2.39
CA SER A 95 -6.87 -1.32 -1.72
C SER A 95 -7.77 -0.55 -2.68
N ALA A 96 -7.17 0.27 -3.56
CA ALA A 96 -7.90 1.02 -4.57
C ALA A 96 -8.65 0.10 -5.54
N SER A 97 -8.03 -0.97 -6.03
CA SER A 97 -8.69 -1.90 -6.96
C SER A 97 -9.85 -2.68 -6.32
N LEU A 98 -9.69 -3.11 -5.06
CA LEU A 98 -10.74 -3.81 -4.33
C LEU A 98 -11.94 -2.89 -4.06
N MET A 99 -11.70 -1.71 -3.50
CA MET A 99 -12.74 -0.70 -3.28
C MET A 99 -13.43 -0.34 -4.59
N GLY A 100 -12.66 -0.02 -5.63
CA GLY A 100 -13.18 0.35 -6.94
C GLY A 100 -14.02 -0.75 -7.59
N ALA A 101 -13.67 -2.02 -7.44
CA ALA A 101 -14.47 -3.12 -7.98
C ALA A 101 -15.85 -3.24 -7.32
N LEU A 102 -15.93 -3.04 -6.00
CA LEU A 102 -17.20 -3.12 -5.27
C LEU A 102 -18.08 -1.90 -5.56
N GLU A 103 -17.48 -0.71 -5.66
CA GLU A 103 -18.15 0.51 -6.07
C GLU A 103 -18.70 0.43 -7.51
N ALA A 104 -17.88 -0.06 -8.44
CA ALA A 104 -18.31 -0.30 -9.82
C ALA A 104 -19.43 -1.34 -9.87
N ALA A 105 -19.30 -2.44 -9.14
CA ALA A 105 -20.34 -3.46 -9.05
C ALA A 105 -21.66 -2.89 -8.51
N LYS A 106 -21.62 -2.06 -7.47
CA LYS A 106 -22.83 -1.41 -6.92
C LYS A 106 -23.52 -0.51 -7.95
N ALA A 107 -22.76 0.33 -8.64
CA ALA A 107 -23.30 1.24 -9.66
C ALA A 107 -23.88 0.48 -10.86
N MET A 108 -23.15 -0.50 -11.38
CA MET A 108 -23.59 -1.31 -12.51
C MET A 108 -24.87 -2.08 -12.21
N LEU A 109 -24.98 -2.67 -11.01
CA LEU A 109 -26.20 -3.36 -10.59
C LEU A 109 -27.41 -2.41 -10.46
N GLY A 110 -27.19 -1.17 -10.00
CA GLY A 110 -28.25 -0.16 -9.94
C GLY A 110 -28.73 0.32 -11.31
N ALA A 111 -27.87 0.22 -12.33
CA ALA A 111 -28.15 0.63 -13.70
C ALA A 111 -28.47 -0.56 -14.64
N ASP A 112 -28.64 -1.78 -14.09
CA ASP A 112 -28.85 -3.03 -14.84
C ASP A 112 -27.77 -3.34 -15.90
N ILE A 113 -26.52 -2.96 -15.61
CA ILE A 113 -25.37 -3.20 -16.48
C ILE A 113 -24.68 -4.54 -16.08
N PRO A 114 -24.52 -5.49 -17.01
CA PRO A 114 -23.85 -6.75 -16.72
C PRO A 114 -22.33 -6.57 -16.53
N GLY A 115 -21.69 -7.50 -15.82
CA GLY A 115 -20.22 -7.57 -15.72
C GLY A 115 -19.65 -7.49 -14.30
N ALA A 116 -20.46 -7.13 -13.30
CA ALA A 116 -20.05 -7.00 -11.90
C ALA A 116 -19.28 -8.22 -11.36
N ARG A 117 -19.75 -9.45 -11.66
CA ARG A 117 -19.08 -10.72 -11.27
C ARG A 117 -17.62 -10.76 -11.72
N ARG A 118 -17.37 -10.43 -13.00
CA ARG A 118 -16.04 -10.51 -13.63
C ARG A 118 -15.10 -9.45 -13.06
N ILE A 119 -15.62 -8.25 -12.78
CA ILE A 119 -14.84 -7.16 -12.19
C ILE A 119 -14.37 -7.57 -10.79
N VAL A 120 -15.30 -8.05 -9.94
CA VAL A 120 -14.99 -8.49 -8.57
C VAL A 120 -13.97 -9.62 -8.57
N ASP A 121 -14.17 -10.69 -9.35
CA ASP A 121 -13.20 -11.81 -9.43
C ASP A 121 -11.80 -11.34 -9.85
N SER A 122 -11.71 -10.41 -10.81
CA SER A 122 -10.43 -9.99 -11.39
C SER A 122 -9.51 -9.22 -10.45
N VAL A 123 -10.06 -8.56 -9.43
CA VAL A 123 -9.28 -7.80 -8.46
C VAL A 123 -8.88 -8.62 -7.22
N LEU A 124 -9.54 -9.76 -7.00
CA LEU A 124 -9.24 -10.66 -5.89
C LEU A 124 -8.13 -11.64 -6.29
N GLN A 125 -6.94 -11.43 -5.73
CA GLN A 125 -5.73 -12.20 -6.00
C GLN A 125 -5.02 -12.73 -4.74
N ARG A 126 -5.46 -12.34 -3.53
CA ARG A 126 -4.98 -12.93 -2.26
C ARG A 126 -6.13 -13.52 -1.46
N ALA A 127 -5.84 -14.57 -0.70
CA ALA A 127 -6.87 -15.33 0.00
C ALA A 127 -7.53 -14.59 1.18
N ASP A 128 -6.91 -13.51 1.69
CA ASP A 128 -7.54 -12.60 2.65
C ASP A 128 -8.54 -11.62 2.02
N GLU A 129 -8.40 -11.34 0.72
CA GLU A 129 -9.20 -10.32 0.01
C GLU A 129 -10.69 -10.67 -0.15
N PRO A 130 -11.13 -11.93 -0.33
CA PRO A 130 -12.54 -12.31 -0.27
C PRO A 130 -13.25 -11.86 1.01
N GLY A 131 -12.61 -12.04 2.17
CA GLY A 131 -13.13 -11.60 3.47
C GLY A 131 -13.16 -10.08 3.59
N GLU A 132 -12.10 -9.40 3.14
CA GLU A 132 -12.03 -7.94 3.10
C GLU A 132 -13.11 -7.32 2.19
N ALA A 133 -13.37 -7.93 1.04
CA ALA A 133 -14.40 -7.47 0.10
C ALA A 133 -15.80 -7.56 0.72
N LEU A 134 -16.10 -8.64 1.43
CA LEU A 134 -17.36 -8.79 2.16
C LEU A 134 -17.44 -7.85 3.36
N ALA A 135 -16.33 -7.64 4.08
CA ALA A 135 -16.27 -6.66 5.16
C ALA A 135 -16.57 -5.25 4.66
N TYR A 136 -15.93 -4.83 3.57
CA TYR A 136 -16.18 -3.55 2.93
C TYR A 136 -17.65 -3.42 2.49
N TRP A 137 -18.17 -4.42 1.78
CA TRP A 137 -19.55 -4.39 1.30
C TRP A 137 -20.55 -4.28 2.46
N THR A 138 -20.35 -5.07 3.51
CA THR A 138 -21.27 -5.09 4.65
C THR A 138 -21.20 -3.83 5.50
N ALA A 139 -20.02 -3.22 5.63
CA ALA A 139 -19.85 -1.93 6.29
C ALA A 139 -20.48 -0.78 5.50
N THR A 140 -20.36 -0.78 4.17
CA THR A 140 -20.82 0.34 3.32
C THR A 140 -22.29 0.21 2.89
N TYR A 141 -22.73 -1.01 2.56
CA TYR A 141 -24.04 -1.28 1.93
C TYR A 141 -24.96 -2.18 2.76
N GLY A 142 -24.49 -2.68 3.89
CA GLY A 142 -25.22 -3.61 4.73
C GLY A 142 -25.10 -5.07 4.30
N ARG A 143 -25.81 -5.96 5.01
CA ARG A 143 -25.63 -7.42 4.92
C ARG A 143 -26.14 -8.06 3.63
N ALA A 144 -26.94 -7.33 2.84
CA ALA A 144 -27.50 -7.84 1.59
C ALA A 144 -26.47 -7.76 0.45
N VAL A 145 -25.68 -8.83 0.28
CA VAL A 145 -24.70 -8.93 -0.81
C VAL A 145 -25.38 -9.46 -2.09
N PRO A 146 -25.36 -8.70 -3.21
CA PRO A 146 -25.98 -9.11 -4.47
C PRO A 146 -25.35 -10.37 -5.07
N LYS A 147 -26.16 -11.13 -5.81
CA LYS A 147 -25.76 -12.41 -6.43
C LYS A 147 -24.51 -12.29 -7.33
N PRO A 148 -24.34 -11.26 -8.19
CA PRO A 148 -23.13 -11.13 -9.00
C PRO A 148 -21.86 -10.89 -8.18
N VAL A 149 -21.95 -10.14 -7.08
CA VAL A 149 -20.83 -9.91 -6.15
C VAL A 149 -20.47 -11.22 -5.44
N LYS A 150 -21.47 -11.92 -4.87
CA LYS A 150 -21.26 -13.24 -4.24
C LYS A 150 -20.58 -14.22 -5.20
N ARG A 151 -21.03 -14.29 -6.45
CA ARG A 151 -20.43 -15.17 -7.46
C ARG A 151 -19.00 -14.79 -7.81
N GLY A 152 -18.67 -13.49 -7.89
CA GLY A 152 -17.29 -13.06 -8.14
C GLY A 152 -16.36 -13.39 -6.98
N VAL A 153 -16.83 -13.26 -5.74
CA VAL A 153 -16.10 -13.70 -4.55
C VAL A 153 -15.95 -15.22 -4.52
N ALA A 154 -17.00 -15.98 -4.89
CA ALA A 154 -16.95 -17.44 -4.97
C ALA A 154 -15.91 -17.95 -5.98
N ASP A 155 -15.81 -17.31 -7.15
CA ASP A 155 -14.80 -17.62 -8.17
C ASP A 155 -13.37 -17.41 -7.62
N ALA A 156 -13.17 -16.30 -6.90
CA ALA A 156 -11.91 -16.02 -6.23
C ALA A 156 -11.60 -17.04 -5.12
N VAL A 157 -12.60 -17.47 -4.33
CA VAL A 157 -12.43 -18.50 -3.30
C VAL A 157 -11.98 -19.82 -3.92
N ALA A 158 -12.63 -20.29 -5.00
CA ALA A 158 -12.24 -21.51 -5.69
C ALA A 158 -10.77 -21.46 -6.16
N ARG A 159 -10.31 -20.30 -6.64
CA ARG A 159 -8.94 -20.08 -7.09
C ARG A 159 -7.93 -19.95 -5.95
N LEU A 160 -8.27 -19.25 -4.88
CA LEU A 160 -7.31 -18.79 -3.85
C LEU A 160 -7.26 -19.67 -2.61
N TYR A 161 -8.34 -20.37 -2.25
CA TYR A 161 -8.40 -21.13 -1.01
C TYR A 161 -7.72 -22.49 -1.17
N THR A 162 -6.64 -22.65 -0.43
CA THR A 162 -5.72 -23.79 -0.33
C THR A 162 -5.35 -24.02 1.13
N GLU A 163 -4.81 -25.19 1.48
CA GLU A 163 -4.34 -25.49 2.85
C GLU A 163 -3.36 -24.42 3.36
N ARG A 164 -2.38 -24.04 2.53
CA ARG A 164 -1.42 -22.98 2.86
C ARG A 164 -2.09 -21.64 3.12
N SER A 165 -3.07 -21.27 2.30
CA SER A 165 -3.77 -20.00 2.48
C SER A 165 -4.64 -19.98 3.75
N LEU A 166 -5.25 -21.12 4.11
CA LEU A 166 -6.00 -21.25 5.36
C LEU A 166 -5.08 -21.01 6.55
N LEU A 167 -3.93 -21.69 6.59
CA LEU A 167 -2.94 -21.51 7.66
C LEU A 167 -2.44 -20.06 7.77
N LYS A 168 -2.18 -19.43 6.62
CA LYS A 168 -1.57 -18.10 6.58
C LYS A 168 -2.55 -16.96 6.85
N TYR A 169 -3.80 -17.06 6.40
CA TYR A 169 -4.73 -15.92 6.35
C TYR A 169 -5.97 -16.08 7.24
N ASP A 170 -6.35 -17.30 7.63
CA ASP A 170 -7.52 -17.51 8.49
C ASP A 170 -7.15 -17.37 9.98
N THR A 171 -7.12 -16.13 10.47
CA THR A 171 -6.82 -15.82 11.88
C THR A 171 -8.06 -15.35 12.64
N ALA A 172 -8.07 -15.55 13.96
CA ALA A 172 -9.18 -15.15 14.83
C ALA A 172 -9.40 -13.62 14.94
N SER A 173 -8.40 -12.82 14.55
CA SER A 173 -8.48 -11.36 14.54
C SER A 173 -9.26 -10.77 13.37
N HIS A 174 -9.56 -11.56 12.33
CA HIS A 174 -10.34 -11.07 11.18
C HIS A 174 -11.84 -11.15 11.46
N GLY A 175 -12.57 -10.08 11.09
CA GLY A 175 -14.03 -10.04 11.22
C GLY A 175 -14.76 -11.00 10.27
N PHE A 176 -14.18 -11.25 9.09
CA PHE A 176 -14.62 -12.28 8.16
C PHE A 176 -13.54 -13.35 8.05
N ARG A 177 -13.84 -14.55 8.54
CA ARG A 177 -12.98 -15.73 8.43
C ARG A 177 -13.34 -16.56 7.22
N PHE A 178 -12.48 -17.51 6.85
CA PHE A 178 -12.69 -18.34 5.65
C PHE A 178 -14.05 -19.05 5.68
N ALA A 179 -14.44 -19.57 6.84
CA ALA A 179 -15.76 -20.17 7.06
C ALA A 179 -16.90 -19.19 6.75
N ASP A 180 -16.85 -17.98 7.31
CA ASP A 180 -17.88 -16.95 7.12
C ASP A 180 -18.01 -16.56 5.63
N VAL A 181 -16.88 -16.51 4.90
CA VAL A 181 -16.86 -16.29 3.45
C VAL A 181 -17.52 -17.45 2.70
N ILE A 182 -17.15 -18.70 3.00
CA ILE A 182 -17.68 -19.91 2.38
C ILE A 182 -19.19 -20.01 2.58
N GLU A 183 -19.69 -19.71 3.79
CA GLU A 183 -21.12 -19.71 4.10
C GLU A 183 -21.89 -18.64 3.33
N LEU A 184 -21.30 -17.46 3.15
CA LEU A 184 -22.03 -16.37 2.52
C LEU A 184 -22.14 -16.52 1.00
N VAL A 185 -21.10 -17.08 0.36
CA VAL A 185 -20.97 -17.12 -1.11
C VAL A 185 -21.19 -18.51 -1.70
N HIS A 186 -21.20 -19.56 -0.89
CA HIS A 186 -21.39 -20.96 -1.29
C HIS A 186 -20.56 -21.36 -2.52
N PRO A 187 -19.21 -21.30 -2.43
CA PRO A 187 -18.34 -21.59 -3.55
C PRO A 187 -18.37 -23.09 -3.88
N ALA A 188 -18.37 -23.41 -5.18
CA ALA A 188 -18.13 -24.77 -5.63
C ALA A 188 -16.60 -25.06 -5.59
N PRO A 189 -16.17 -26.25 -5.14
CA PRO A 189 -14.78 -26.66 -5.28
C PRO A 189 -14.34 -26.64 -6.75
N ALA A 190 -13.11 -26.20 -6.99
CA ALA A 190 -12.50 -26.21 -8.31
C ALA A 190 -12.25 -27.65 -8.78
N ALA A 191 -12.53 -27.93 -10.06
CA ALA A 191 -12.43 -29.27 -10.63
C ALA A 191 -11.01 -29.85 -10.58
N ASP A 192 -9.99 -28.99 -10.60
CA ASP A 192 -8.57 -29.32 -10.52
C ASP A 192 -8.08 -29.55 -9.07
N LYS A 193 -8.94 -29.36 -8.05
CA LYS A 193 -8.57 -29.45 -6.63
C LYS A 193 -9.47 -30.43 -5.87
N PRO A 194 -9.24 -31.75 -5.99
CA PRO A 194 -10.14 -32.76 -5.44
C PRO A 194 -10.30 -32.69 -3.91
N SER A 195 -9.29 -32.22 -3.17
CA SER A 195 -9.36 -32.07 -1.71
C SER A 195 -10.01 -30.76 -1.24
N GLN A 196 -10.34 -29.82 -2.14
CA GLN A 196 -10.82 -28.50 -1.74
C GLN A 196 -12.21 -28.54 -1.09
N GLY A 197 -13.07 -29.50 -1.48
CA GLY A 197 -14.33 -29.72 -0.78
C GLY A 197 -14.14 -30.15 0.68
N GLU A 198 -13.12 -30.95 0.97
CA GLU A 198 -12.76 -31.32 2.36
C GLU A 198 -12.16 -30.13 3.10
N LEU A 199 -11.35 -29.31 2.44
CA LEU A 199 -10.81 -28.07 3.00
C LEU A 199 -11.93 -27.11 3.41
N PHE A 200 -12.96 -26.93 2.58
CA PHE A 200 -14.09 -26.07 2.89
C PHE A 200 -14.86 -26.59 4.09
N ARG A 201 -15.16 -27.89 4.14
CA ARG A 201 -15.80 -28.52 5.31
C ARG A 201 -14.96 -28.34 6.56
N TYR A 202 -13.65 -28.60 6.50
CA TYR A 202 -12.75 -28.41 7.62
C TYR A 202 -12.71 -26.96 8.12
N ALA A 203 -12.71 -25.97 7.21
CA ALA A 203 -12.75 -24.56 7.58
C ALA A 203 -14.05 -24.20 8.33
N LEU A 204 -15.20 -24.72 7.86
CA LEU A 204 -16.51 -24.55 8.50
C LEU A 204 -16.55 -25.23 9.87
N ASP A 205 -16.12 -26.48 9.95
CA ASP A 205 -16.08 -27.25 11.20
C ASP A 205 -15.19 -26.52 12.21
N ARG A 206 -13.97 -26.10 11.84
CA ARG A 206 -13.07 -25.31 12.70
C ARG A 206 -13.66 -24.02 13.24
N ARG A 207 -14.68 -23.44 12.59
CA ARG A 207 -15.34 -22.20 13.01
C ARG A 207 -16.51 -22.46 13.95
N HIS A 208 -17.33 -23.47 13.66
CA HIS A 208 -18.67 -23.63 14.24
C HIS A 208 -18.84 -24.89 15.09
N ARG A 209 -17.91 -25.84 15.00
CA ARG A 209 -17.95 -27.12 15.69
C ARG A 209 -16.60 -27.37 16.35
N ASP A 210 -16.56 -28.16 17.42
CA ASP A 210 -15.29 -28.78 17.80
C ASP A 210 -14.88 -29.69 16.64
N ALA A 211 -13.84 -29.28 15.91
CA ALA A 211 -13.48 -29.87 14.63
C ALA A 211 -13.30 -31.38 14.78
N ALA A 212 -14.13 -32.18 14.07
CA ALA A 212 -13.77 -33.56 13.78
C ALA A 212 -12.42 -33.52 13.08
N GLY A 213 -11.44 -34.31 13.56
CA GLY A 213 -10.02 -34.13 13.26
C GLY A 213 -9.66 -33.92 11.78
N ILE A 214 -8.45 -33.41 11.53
CA ILE A 214 -8.00 -33.00 10.20
C ILE A 214 -8.15 -34.16 9.20
N PRO A 215 -8.90 -33.97 8.08
CA PRO A 215 -9.03 -34.98 7.04
C PRO A 215 -7.69 -35.41 6.45
N ALA A 216 -7.49 -36.71 6.22
CA ALA A 216 -6.22 -37.27 5.77
C ALA A 216 -5.76 -36.74 4.40
N ARG A 217 -6.68 -36.30 3.54
CA ARG A 217 -6.32 -35.68 2.24
C ARG A 217 -5.74 -34.27 2.38
N LEU A 218 -5.87 -33.65 3.55
CA LEU A 218 -5.29 -32.34 3.88
C LEU A 218 -3.91 -32.55 4.50
N GLY A 219 -2.96 -32.95 3.65
CA GLY A 219 -1.62 -33.37 4.06
C GLY A 219 -0.80 -32.26 4.71
N MET A 220 -0.93 -31.02 4.23
CA MET A 220 -0.22 -29.88 4.81
C MET A 220 -0.80 -29.51 6.18
N LEU A 221 -2.12 -29.53 6.34
CA LEU A 221 -2.76 -29.30 7.63
C LEU A 221 -2.38 -30.39 8.65
N THR A 222 -2.31 -31.64 8.20
CA THR A 222 -1.88 -32.77 9.02
C THR A 222 -0.42 -32.62 9.46
N ALA A 223 0.48 -32.31 8.52
CA ALA A 223 1.89 -32.03 8.80
C ALA A 223 2.06 -30.82 9.74
N HIS A 224 1.26 -29.78 9.57
CA HIS A 224 1.24 -28.61 10.43
C HIS A 224 0.86 -28.97 11.88
N ALA A 225 -0.23 -29.74 12.07
CA ALA A 225 -0.65 -30.16 13.40
C ALA A 225 0.34 -31.14 14.07
N ALA A 226 0.97 -32.03 13.29
CA ALA A 226 2.02 -32.90 13.79
C ALA A 226 3.25 -32.11 14.23
N LEU A 227 3.74 -31.19 13.39
CA LEU A 227 4.90 -30.37 13.69
C LEU A 227 4.68 -29.45 14.90
N ARG A 228 3.48 -28.87 15.05
CA ARG A 228 3.17 -28.05 16.23
C ARG A 228 3.16 -28.85 17.53
N ARG A 229 2.65 -30.09 17.51
CA ARG A 229 2.69 -30.98 18.68
C ARG A 229 4.13 -31.36 19.02
N ALA A 230 4.91 -31.79 18.03
CA ALA A 230 6.32 -32.10 18.21
C ALA A 230 7.11 -30.88 18.74
N ALA A 231 6.87 -29.69 18.20
CA ALA A 231 7.53 -28.45 18.65
C ALA A 231 7.13 -27.99 20.05
N ALA A 232 5.96 -28.40 20.56
CA ALA A 232 5.53 -28.13 21.92
C ALA A 232 6.24 -29.04 22.94
N GLU A 233 6.59 -30.26 22.53
CA GLU A 233 7.37 -31.21 23.34
C GLU A 233 8.88 -30.89 23.25
N ASP A 234 9.39 -30.69 22.03
CA ASP A 234 10.76 -30.33 21.74
C ASP A 234 10.83 -29.27 20.62
N PRO A 235 11.18 -28.01 20.96
CA PRO A 235 11.36 -26.93 19.99
C PRO A 235 12.37 -27.25 18.86
N ALA A 236 13.30 -28.19 19.06
CA ALA A 236 14.25 -28.60 18.03
C ALA A 236 13.58 -29.28 16.83
N ALA A 237 12.34 -29.79 16.97
CA ALA A 237 11.55 -30.33 15.86
C ALA A 237 11.35 -29.30 14.72
N LEU A 238 11.37 -28.00 15.03
CA LEU A 238 11.28 -26.92 14.04
C LEU A 238 12.54 -26.76 13.17
N LEU A 239 13.65 -27.36 13.58
CA LEU A 239 14.92 -27.31 12.85
C LEU A 239 15.06 -28.45 11.84
N ALA A 240 14.11 -29.40 11.80
CA ALA A 240 14.15 -30.51 10.87
C ALA A 240 14.01 -30.04 9.41
N ASP A 241 14.89 -30.51 8.55
CA ASP A 241 14.94 -30.12 7.14
C ASP A 241 13.62 -30.41 6.43
N GLY A 242 13.08 -29.42 5.71
CA GLY A 242 11.84 -29.52 4.93
C GLY A 242 10.55 -29.56 5.74
N ALA A 243 10.60 -29.77 7.07
CA ALA A 243 9.41 -29.87 7.92
C ALA A 243 8.56 -28.58 7.89
N LEU A 244 9.21 -27.41 7.97
CA LEU A 244 8.54 -26.11 7.94
C LEU A 244 7.80 -25.86 6.61
N ALA A 245 8.42 -26.25 5.49
CA ALA A 245 7.82 -26.08 4.16
C ALA A 245 6.61 -27.00 3.95
N ALA A 246 6.73 -28.27 4.38
CA ALA A 246 5.67 -29.27 4.33
C ALA A 246 4.48 -28.90 5.22
N ALA A 247 4.75 -28.34 6.41
CA ALA A 247 3.76 -27.85 7.34
C ALA A 247 3.17 -26.46 6.96
N GLY A 248 3.70 -25.80 5.93
CA GLY A 248 3.26 -24.45 5.56
C GLY A 248 3.48 -23.41 6.67
N MET A 249 4.46 -23.63 7.54
CA MET A 249 4.79 -22.73 8.66
C MET A 249 5.28 -21.37 8.15
N THR A 250 4.79 -20.30 8.79
CA THR A 250 5.32 -18.96 8.54
C THR A 250 6.47 -18.65 9.49
N TRP A 251 7.35 -17.71 9.12
CA TRP A 251 8.44 -17.30 10.00
C TRP A 251 7.90 -16.58 11.24
N GLU A 252 6.78 -15.86 11.11
CA GLU A 252 6.08 -15.23 12.24
C GLU A 252 5.63 -16.27 13.27
N ASP A 253 5.00 -17.36 12.82
CA ASP A 253 4.54 -18.44 13.70
C ASP A 253 5.71 -19.11 14.43
N VAL A 254 6.77 -19.42 13.70
CA VAL A 254 7.94 -20.16 14.20
C VAL A 254 8.71 -19.32 15.22
N LEU A 255 8.91 -18.03 14.95
CA LEU A 255 9.54 -17.12 15.93
C LEU A 255 8.67 -16.95 17.18
N SER A 256 7.34 -16.89 17.04
CA SER A 256 6.46 -16.78 18.19
C SER A 256 6.48 -18.03 19.08
N MET A 257 6.69 -19.22 18.49
CA MET A 257 6.71 -20.48 19.23
C MET A 257 8.07 -20.76 19.89
N ALA A 258 9.17 -20.50 19.18
CA ALA A 258 10.49 -20.99 19.57
C ALA A 258 11.59 -19.90 19.60
N GLY A 259 11.25 -18.64 19.33
CA GLY A 259 12.23 -17.55 19.24
C GLY A 259 12.96 -17.19 20.54
N SER A 260 12.47 -17.67 21.69
CA SER A 260 13.11 -17.51 23.00
C SER A 260 13.79 -18.79 23.52
N THR A 261 13.47 -19.95 22.95
CA THR A 261 13.91 -21.26 23.45
C THR A 261 14.99 -21.90 22.56
N VAL A 262 14.99 -21.59 21.27
CA VAL A 262 15.95 -22.09 20.30
C VAL A 262 16.89 -20.98 19.88
N ASP A 263 18.14 -21.34 19.59
CA ASP A 263 19.10 -20.43 18.99
C ASP A 263 18.53 -19.80 17.70
N LYS A 264 18.54 -18.46 17.65
CA LYS A 264 17.93 -17.71 16.56
C LYS A 264 18.64 -17.94 15.23
N ALA A 265 19.97 -18.11 15.23
CA ALA A 265 20.73 -18.35 14.01
C ALA A 265 20.31 -19.66 13.34
N ARG A 266 20.20 -20.74 14.14
CA ARG A 266 19.73 -22.06 13.69
C ARG A 266 18.28 -22.00 13.19
N LEU A 267 17.42 -21.31 13.92
CA LEU A 267 16.01 -21.18 13.55
C LEU A 267 15.81 -20.45 12.21
N TRP A 268 16.50 -19.32 12.02
CA TRP A 268 16.47 -18.61 10.74
C TRP A 268 17.08 -19.43 9.60
N THR A 269 18.14 -20.18 9.87
CA THR A 269 18.76 -21.08 8.88
C THR A 269 17.77 -22.13 8.37
N ALA A 270 16.98 -22.73 9.27
CA ALA A 270 15.93 -23.68 8.88
C ALA A 270 14.76 -23.03 8.13
N LEU A 271 14.44 -21.77 8.43
CA LEU A 271 13.34 -21.02 7.80
C LEU A 271 13.65 -20.55 6.38
N ILE A 272 14.87 -20.07 6.13
CA ILE A 272 15.27 -19.41 4.88
C ILE A 272 14.90 -20.18 3.60
N PRO A 273 15.07 -21.51 3.51
CA PRO A 273 14.67 -22.28 2.32
C PRO A 273 13.17 -22.15 1.99
N ALA A 274 12.31 -22.13 3.01
CA ALA A 274 10.85 -22.08 2.86
C ALA A 274 10.32 -20.64 2.64
N MET A 275 11.12 -19.62 2.94
CA MET A 275 10.69 -18.22 2.84
C MET A 275 10.49 -17.77 1.40
N GLY A 276 9.44 -16.97 1.19
CA GLY A 276 9.20 -16.27 -0.07
C GLY A 276 10.14 -15.08 -0.27
N TYR A 277 10.32 -14.66 -1.52
CA TYR A 277 11.24 -13.60 -1.92
C TYR A 277 11.09 -12.30 -1.10
N MET A 278 9.85 -11.79 -0.95
CA MET A 278 9.58 -10.57 -0.17
C MET A 278 9.87 -10.77 1.33
N ALA A 279 9.65 -11.97 1.87
CA ALA A 279 9.93 -12.27 3.27
C ALA A 279 11.44 -12.25 3.53
N LEU A 280 12.26 -12.76 2.61
CA LEU A 280 13.72 -12.65 2.67
C LEU A 280 14.14 -11.18 2.67
N LEU A 281 13.65 -10.40 1.70
CA LEU A 281 14.01 -8.99 1.53
C LEU A 281 13.68 -8.14 2.77
N ARG A 282 12.57 -8.44 3.46
CA ARG A 282 12.12 -7.70 4.65
C ARG A 282 12.86 -8.09 5.94
N ASN A 283 13.50 -9.26 5.98
CA ASN A 283 14.09 -9.81 7.19
C ASN A 283 15.64 -9.81 7.18
N LEU A 284 16.29 -9.17 6.20
CA LEU A 284 17.76 -9.13 6.11
C LEU A 284 18.44 -8.64 7.39
N ARG A 285 17.91 -7.57 8.01
CA ARG A 285 18.40 -7.07 9.29
C ARG A 285 18.30 -8.13 10.39
N ASN A 286 17.19 -8.86 10.45
CA ASN A 286 16.96 -9.90 11.45
C ASN A 286 17.94 -11.08 11.26
N PHE A 287 18.32 -11.40 10.02
CA PHE A 287 19.32 -12.44 9.75
C PHE A 287 20.71 -12.05 10.25
N ASP A 288 21.08 -10.78 10.11
CA ASP A 288 22.34 -10.26 10.62
C ASP A 288 22.34 -10.19 12.16
N GLU A 289 21.28 -9.66 12.76
CA GLU A 289 21.13 -9.60 14.23
C GLU A 289 21.11 -10.99 14.87
N ALA A 290 20.58 -12.00 14.18
CA ALA A 290 20.59 -13.38 14.64
C ALA A 290 21.92 -14.11 14.40
N GLY A 291 22.85 -13.54 13.63
CA GLY A 291 24.13 -14.19 13.32
C GLY A 291 24.02 -15.39 12.39
N VAL A 292 23.13 -15.35 11.38
CA VAL A 292 23.00 -16.43 10.38
C VAL A 292 24.35 -16.69 9.69
N PRO A 293 24.78 -17.95 9.49
CA PRO A 293 26.08 -18.27 8.87
C PRO A 293 26.26 -17.72 7.45
N ASP A 294 27.51 -17.44 7.06
CA ASP A 294 27.84 -16.82 5.77
C ASP A 294 27.42 -17.66 4.55
N GLY A 295 27.50 -18.99 4.62
CA GLY A 295 27.02 -19.84 3.52
C GLY A 295 25.51 -19.71 3.29
N VAL A 296 24.73 -19.54 4.36
CA VAL A 296 23.29 -19.34 4.28
C VAL A 296 22.97 -17.94 3.76
N ALA A 297 23.69 -16.93 4.25
CA ALA A 297 23.56 -15.57 3.74
C ALA A 297 23.91 -15.47 2.25
N ALA A 298 24.98 -16.14 1.79
CA ALA A 298 25.33 -16.22 0.39
C ALA A 298 24.20 -16.83 -0.46
N THR A 299 23.50 -17.83 0.08
CA THR A 299 22.33 -18.43 -0.58
C THR A 299 21.18 -17.42 -0.71
N VAL A 300 20.91 -16.63 0.33
CA VAL A 300 19.90 -15.55 0.28
C VAL A 300 20.30 -14.48 -0.75
N ALA A 301 21.55 -14.03 -0.72
CA ALA A 301 22.10 -13.05 -1.66
C ALA A 301 22.02 -13.54 -3.12
N ALA A 302 22.31 -14.82 -3.37
CA ALA A 302 22.17 -15.43 -4.68
C ALA A 302 20.70 -15.42 -5.16
N ARG A 303 19.74 -15.76 -4.28
CA ARG A 303 18.30 -15.70 -4.62
C ARG A 303 17.82 -14.27 -4.90
N LEU A 304 18.27 -13.29 -4.12
CA LEU A 304 17.88 -11.89 -4.30
C LEU A 304 18.47 -11.27 -5.57
N SER A 305 19.62 -11.75 -6.02
CA SER A 305 20.30 -11.26 -7.24
C SER A 305 20.06 -12.13 -8.48
N ASP A 306 19.20 -13.14 -8.38
CA ASP A 306 18.81 -14.02 -9.48
C ASP A 306 17.81 -13.31 -10.43
N PRO A 307 18.12 -13.16 -11.73
CA PRO A 307 17.26 -12.43 -12.67
C PRO A 307 15.83 -12.99 -12.77
N ALA A 308 15.67 -14.31 -12.76
CA ALA A 308 14.36 -14.94 -12.88
C ALA A 308 13.50 -14.74 -11.62
N GLN A 309 14.11 -14.73 -10.43
CA GLN A 309 13.42 -14.42 -9.19
C GLN A 309 13.09 -12.92 -9.08
N VAL A 310 14.01 -12.02 -9.44
CA VAL A 310 13.75 -10.57 -9.46
C VAL A 310 12.57 -10.26 -10.38
N ALA A 311 12.56 -10.79 -11.61
CA ALA A 311 11.47 -10.59 -12.57
C ALA A 311 10.12 -11.12 -12.03
N ARG A 312 10.10 -12.34 -11.47
CA ARG A 312 8.87 -12.93 -10.90
C ARG A 312 8.39 -12.23 -9.63
N SER A 313 9.29 -11.60 -8.87
CA SER A 313 8.96 -10.96 -7.59
C SER A 313 8.07 -9.72 -7.72
N ARG A 314 8.08 -9.09 -8.92
CA ARG A 314 7.43 -7.80 -9.21
C ARG A 314 7.74 -6.70 -8.18
N GLN A 315 8.88 -6.81 -7.49
CA GLN A 315 9.31 -5.77 -6.55
C GLN A 315 9.80 -4.55 -7.34
N PHE A 316 9.32 -3.38 -6.93
CA PHE A 316 9.79 -2.11 -7.49
C PHE A 316 11.20 -1.77 -6.97
N PRO A 317 12.01 -1.00 -7.73
CA PRO A 317 13.37 -0.63 -7.34
C PRO A 317 13.48 -0.04 -5.92
N TYR A 318 12.52 0.79 -5.53
CA TYR A 318 12.51 1.42 -4.20
C TYR A 318 12.45 0.40 -3.05
N ARG A 319 11.93 -0.82 -3.27
CA ARG A 319 11.87 -1.87 -2.24
C ARG A 319 13.26 -2.41 -1.91
N PHE A 320 14.14 -2.50 -2.91
CA PHE A 320 15.53 -2.89 -2.72
C PHE A 320 16.32 -1.78 -2.04
N LEU A 321 16.09 -0.52 -2.43
CA LEU A 321 16.68 0.64 -1.76
C LEU A 321 16.27 0.69 -0.27
N ALA A 322 14.98 0.55 0.03
CA ALA A 322 14.50 0.54 1.41
C ALA A 322 15.08 -0.63 2.22
N ALA A 323 15.28 -1.81 1.62
CA ALA A 323 15.93 -2.93 2.28
C ALA A 323 17.41 -2.65 2.57
N TYR A 324 18.12 -2.02 1.62
CA TYR A 324 19.51 -1.61 1.79
C TYR A 324 19.67 -0.59 2.93
N GLU A 325 18.76 0.39 3.03
CA GLU A 325 18.77 1.38 4.11
C GLU A 325 18.48 0.77 5.48
N GLN A 326 17.62 -0.26 5.55
CA GLN A 326 17.24 -0.93 6.80
C GLN A 326 18.25 -1.98 7.26
N ALA A 327 19.04 -2.55 6.35
CA ALA A 327 20.05 -3.56 6.62
C ALA A 327 21.40 -3.18 5.96
N PRO A 328 22.10 -2.14 6.48
CA PRO A 328 23.35 -1.63 5.90
C PRO A 328 24.51 -2.58 6.22
N SER A 329 24.54 -3.75 5.58
CA SER A 329 25.55 -4.78 5.74
C SER A 329 26.18 -5.10 4.38
N LEU A 330 27.51 -5.27 4.38
CA LEU A 330 28.27 -5.62 3.17
C LEU A 330 27.83 -6.96 2.57
N ARG A 331 27.24 -7.84 3.39
CA ARG A 331 26.70 -9.15 2.97
C ARG A 331 25.61 -9.02 1.92
N TRP A 332 24.80 -7.95 1.99
CA TRP A 332 23.63 -7.75 1.14
C TRP A 332 23.84 -6.70 0.06
N GLY A 333 24.72 -5.71 0.29
CA GLY A 333 24.85 -4.52 -0.55
C GLY A 333 24.96 -4.81 -2.05
N MET A 334 25.90 -5.67 -2.45
CA MET A 334 26.10 -6.03 -3.87
C MET A 334 24.89 -6.77 -4.46
N ALA A 335 24.28 -7.67 -3.69
CA ALA A 335 23.11 -8.41 -4.16
C ALA A 335 21.88 -7.50 -4.31
N LEU A 336 21.69 -6.56 -3.38
CA LEU A 336 20.61 -5.58 -3.42
C LEU A 336 20.79 -4.57 -4.56
N ASP A 337 22.00 -4.08 -4.80
CA ASP A 337 22.29 -3.21 -5.96
C ASP A 337 22.01 -3.93 -7.28
N LYS A 338 22.51 -5.16 -7.43
CA LYS A 338 22.21 -5.99 -8.62
C LYS A 338 20.71 -6.24 -8.78
N ALA A 339 20.00 -6.56 -7.70
CA ALA A 339 18.55 -6.76 -7.72
C ALA A 339 17.80 -5.47 -8.12
N LEU A 340 18.26 -4.31 -7.63
CA LEU A 340 17.73 -3.00 -8.00
C LEU A 340 17.89 -2.76 -9.51
N GLN A 341 19.08 -2.96 -10.07
CA GLN A 341 19.31 -2.81 -11.52
C GLN A 341 18.45 -3.77 -12.34
N LEU A 342 18.37 -5.04 -11.94
CA LEU A 342 17.54 -6.05 -12.61
C LEU A 342 16.05 -5.69 -12.55
N SER A 343 15.59 -5.08 -11.46
CA SER A 343 14.19 -4.67 -11.29
C SER A 343 13.77 -3.53 -12.23
N LEU A 344 14.73 -2.74 -12.76
CA LEU A 344 14.42 -1.70 -13.74
C LEU A 344 13.87 -2.27 -15.06
N ALA A 345 14.22 -3.51 -15.41
CA ALA A 345 13.67 -4.18 -16.58
C ALA A 345 12.16 -4.47 -16.47
N ASN A 346 11.60 -4.44 -15.25
CA ASN A 346 10.16 -4.56 -15.03
C ASN A 346 9.41 -3.24 -15.25
N LEU A 347 10.12 -2.13 -15.45
CA LEU A 347 9.52 -0.82 -15.68
C LEU A 347 9.35 -0.55 -17.18
N PRO A 348 8.23 0.06 -17.60
CA PRO A 348 8.06 0.44 -19.00
C PRO A 348 9.09 1.51 -19.38
N ALA A 349 9.73 1.33 -20.53
CA ALA A 349 10.60 2.34 -21.11
C ALA A 349 9.75 3.49 -21.68
N LEU A 350 10.12 4.74 -21.36
CA LEU A 350 9.51 5.91 -21.97
C LEU A 350 10.17 6.16 -23.33
N PRO A 351 9.44 6.10 -24.46
CA PRO A 351 10.03 6.31 -25.77
C PRO A 351 10.42 7.77 -25.98
N GLY A 352 11.46 8.00 -26.79
CA GLY A 352 11.91 9.34 -27.18
C GLY A 352 12.83 10.01 -26.17
N ARG A 353 12.85 11.34 -26.17
CA ARG A 353 13.67 12.16 -25.26
C ARG A 353 12.84 12.57 -24.06
N SER A 354 13.27 12.17 -22.87
CA SER A 354 12.58 12.48 -21.61
C SER A 354 13.34 13.56 -20.83
N LEU A 355 12.66 14.64 -20.47
CA LEU A 355 13.14 15.62 -19.49
C LEU A 355 12.47 15.31 -18.15
N ILE A 356 13.27 14.95 -17.14
CA ILE A 356 12.79 14.65 -15.79
C ILE A 356 13.03 15.87 -14.91
N LEU A 357 11.94 16.52 -14.50
CA LEU A 357 11.97 17.64 -13.56
C LEU A 357 11.43 17.14 -12.22
N VAL A 358 12.24 17.24 -11.17
CA VAL A 358 11.88 16.78 -9.83
C VAL A 358 11.60 17.99 -8.96
N ASP A 359 10.38 18.08 -8.42
CA ASP A 359 10.02 19.13 -7.48
C ASP A 359 10.76 18.93 -6.15
N THR A 360 11.44 19.99 -5.70
CA THR A 360 12.17 20.06 -4.44
C THR A 360 11.57 21.11 -3.49
N SER A 361 10.29 21.41 -3.64
CA SER A 361 9.54 22.23 -2.69
C SER A 361 9.36 21.53 -1.34
N ALA A 362 9.02 22.31 -0.31
CA ALA A 362 8.87 21.81 1.06
C ALA A 362 7.75 20.77 1.19
N SER A 363 6.68 20.88 0.38
CA SER A 363 5.57 19.91 0.35
C SER A 363 6.01 18.52 -0.13
N MET A 364 7.10 18.42 -0.91
CA MET A 364 7.68 17.14 -1.34
C MET A 364 8.52 16.44 -0.27
N SER A 365 8.84 17.14 0.82
CA SER A 365 9.68 16.66 1.94
C SER A 365 8.99 16.64 3.30
N SER A 366 7.76 17.16 3.39
CA SER A 366 7.06 17.38 4.66
C SER A 366 6.39 16.14 5.27
N GLY A 367 6.39 15.00 4.58
CA GLY A 367 5.81 13.75 5.09
C GLY A 367 6.28 12.49 4.36
N GLY A 368 6.05 11.34 4.98
CA GLY A 368 6.25 10.04 4.36
C GLY A 368 5.10 9.66 3.41
N PHE A 369 5.36 8.78 2.44
CA PHE A 369 4.32 8.27 1.51
C PHE A 369 3.08 7.64 2.20
N SER A 370 3.23 7.18 3.44
CA SER A 370 2.17 6.66 4.30
C SER A 370 2.58 6.87 5.76
N ALA A 371 1.64 6.74 6.70
CA ALA A 371 1.90 6.90 8.13
C ALA A 371 3.05 6.01 8.66
N LYS A 372 3.34 4.90 7.98
CA LYS A 372 4.39 3.93 8.36
C LYS A 372 5.64 4.00 7.48
N SER A 373 5.73 4.95 6.55
CA SER A 373 6.88 5.12 5.66
C SER A 373 7.78 6.25 6.14
N ARG A 374 9.09 5.99 6.22
CA ARG A 374 10.11 7.04 6.39
C ARG A 374 10.54 7.67 5.06
N MET A 375 10.15 7.08 3.93
CA MET A 375 10.45 7.65 2.61
C MET A 375 9.48 8.77 2.27
N SER A 376 10.02 9.93 1.92
CA SER A 376 9.29 11.10 1.41
C SER A 376 9.08 11.04 -0.10
N CYS A 377 8.18 11.88 -0.62
CA CYS A 377 7.92 11.99 -2.06
C CYS A 377 9.17 12.36 -2.87
N ARG A 378 10.13 13.07 -2.27
CA ARG A 378 11.43 13.39 -2.87
C ARG A 378 12.40 12.20 -2.91
N GLY A 379 12.24 11.24 -2.00
CA GLY A 379 13.28 10.27 -1.63
C GLY A 379 14.41 10.93 -0.84
N ASP A 380 14.97 10.23 0.14
CA ASP A 380 16.07 10.74 0.96
C ASP A 380 17.36 10.72 0.13
N ARG A 381 17.71 11.84 -0.51
CA ARG A 381 18.84 11.94 -1.45
C ARG A 381 20.21 11.92 -0.75
N THR A 382 20.31 11.61 0.54
CA THR A 382 21.55 11.81 1.28
C THR A 382 22.65 10.77 1.00
N ARG A 383 22.47 9.71 0.20
CA ARG A 383 23.57 8.74 -0.08
C ARG A 383 23.75 8.19 -1.50
N SER A 384 22.82 8.37 -2.44
CA SER A 384 22.93 7.71 -3.77
C SER A 384 23.90 8.37 -4.76
N THR A 385 24.48 9.55 -4.45
CA THR A 385 25.39 10.27 -5.37
C THR A 385 26.88 10.10 -5.06
N ALA A 386 27.26 9.24 -4.11
CA ALA A 386 28.66 9.01 -3.74
C ALA A 386 29.09 7.56 -4.02
N ALA A 387 29.15 7.19 -5.30
CA ALA A 387 29.92 6.04 -5.74
C ALA A 387 30.75 6.47 -6.97
N PRO A 388 32.07 6.70 -6.82
CA PRO A 388 32.92 6.94 -7.97
C PRO A 388 33.01 5.64 -8.79
N ARG A 389 32.47 5.63 -10.01
CA ARG A 389 32.71 4.55 -10.97
C ARG A 389 34.17 4.64 -11.45
N PRO A 390 34.93 3.53 -11.50
CA PRO A 390 36.23 3.53 -12.15
C PRO A 390 36.04 3.67 -13.66
N GLU A 391 36.68 4.68 -14.26
CA GLU A 391 36.70 4.91 -15.70
C GLU A 391 37.53 3.83 -16.41
N THR A 392 36.88 2.97 -17.19
CA THR A 392 37.54 2.21 -18.25
C THR A 392 37.35 2.94 -19.57
N ARG A 393 38.44 3.53 -20.08
CA ARG A 393 38.53 4.19 -21.40
C ARG A 393 38.50 3.19 -22.55
N SER A 394 37.65 3.43 -23.55
CA SER A 394 37.99 3.29 -24.99
C SER A 394 36.97 4.01 -25.88
N PRO A 395 37.33 4.41 -27.12
CA PRO A 395 37.04 5.75 -27.61
C PRO A 395 35.93 5.84 -28.69
N ALA A 396 35.61 7.11 -28.99
CA ALA A 396 34.94 7.64 -30.19
C ALA A 396 33.40 7.59 -30.22
N GLY A 397 32.81 8.77 -29.98
CA GLY A 397 31.39 9.05 -30.16
C GLY A 397 31.02 10.34 -29.45
N ALA A 398 31.43 11.48 -30.01
CA ALA A 398 31.25 12.80 -29.41
C ALA A 398 29.79 13.09 -29.04
N THR A 399 29.54 13.35 -27.76
CA THR A 399 28.37 14.12 -27.29
C THR A 399 28.89 15.12 -26.27
N THR A 400 28.95 16.37 -26.68
CA THR A 400 29.37 17.52 -25.87
C THR A 400 28.38 17.71 -24.71
N VAL A 401 28.80 17.34 -23.50
CA VAL A 401 28.16 17.78 -22.26
C VAL A 401 28.77 19.13 -21.91
N ALA A 402 28.08 20.22 -22.24
CA ALA A 402 28.44 21.55 -21.76
C ALA A 402 28.07 21.64 -20.27
N THR A 403 29.06 21.43 -19.41
CA THR A 403 28.99 21.79 -18.00
C THR A 403 29.68 23.14 -17.85
N THR A 404 28.91 24.22 -17.79
CA THR A 404 29.44 25.52 -17.36
C THR A 404 29.13 25.70 -15.89
N ALA A 405 30.11 25.35 -15.06
CA ALA A 405 30.24 25.93 -13.73
C ALA A 405 30.77 27.36 -13.90
N ALA A 406 30.00 28.35 -13.46
CA ALA A 406 30.48 29.71 -13.27
C ALA A 406 30.23 30.08 -11.81
N ALA A 407 31.24 29.83 -10.98
CA ALA A 407 31.44 30.57 -9.75
C ALA A 407 32.02 31.94 -10.14
N GLY A 408 31.29 33.00 -9.83
CA GLY A 408 31.71 34.37 -10.05
C GLY A 408 31.00 35.27 -9.05
N ALA A 409 31.67 35.54 -7.93
CA ALA A 409 31.26 36.51 -6.95
C ALA A 409 31.15 37.90 -7.61
N LEU A 410 30.03 38.59 -7.38
CA LEU A 410 29.85 40.01 -7.68
C LEU A 410 29.70 40.76 -6.34
N PRO A 411 30.48 41.82 -6.08
CA PRO A 411 30.42 42.61 -4.85
C PRO A 411 29.19 43.53 -4.81
N PRO A 412 28.72 43.94 -3.60
CA PRO A 412 27.58 44.83 -3.46
C PRO A 412 27.91 46.27 -3.88
N PRO A 413 26.98 47.03 -4.51
CA PRO A 413 27.15 48.45 -4.76
C PRO A 413 26.94 49.31 -3.49
N PRO A 414 27.49 50.54 -3.45
CA PRO A 414 27.84 51.26 -2.21
C PRO A 414 26.70 52.06 -1.57
N CYS A 415 26.85 52.31 -0.28
CA CYS A 415 26.05 53.20 0.55
C CYS A 415 26.19 54.69 0.15
N CYS A 416 25.08 55.42 0.11
CA CYS A 416 25.02 56.86 0.35
C CYS A 416 23.86 57.17 1.32
N GLU A 417 24.21 57.69 2.50
CA GLU A 417 23.37 58.46 3.44
C GLU A 417 23.48 59.99 3.10
N PRO A 418 22.85 60.97 3.79
CA PRO A 418 21.72 60.97 4.76
C PRO A 418 20.61 62.07 4.52
N ASN A 419 19.43 61.90 5.16
CA ASN A 419 18.46 62.83 5.84
C ASN A 419 18.15 64.28 5.32
N PRO A 420 16.96 64.90 5.56
CA PRO A 420 16.46 65.18 6.92
C PRO A 420 14.92 65.12 7.17
N LEU A 421 14.60 65.00 8.46
CA LEU A 421 13.32 65.24 9.14
C LEU A 421 12.71 66.65 8.85
N PRO A 422 11.45 66.88 9.25
CA PRO A 422 11.29 67.72 10.43
C PRO A 422 10.37 67.13 11.51
N ARG A 423 10.69 67.51 12.75
CA ARG A 423 9.99 67.24 14.02
C ARG A 423 9.05 68.38 14.41
N ARG A 424 8.21 68.04 15.43
CA ARG A 424 7.47 68.86 16.42
C ARG A 424 6.04 69.24 15.96
N GLY A 425 4.95 68.98 16.69
CA GLY A 425 4.74 68.53 18.06
C GLY A 425 3.69 69.43 18.73
N SER A 426 2.59 68.86 19.25
CA SER A 426 1.84 69.34 20.44
C SER A 426 0.49 68.62 20.59
N ASP A 427 0.34 67.94 21.74
CA ASP A 427 -0.79 68.03 22.68
C ASP A 427 -2.25 68.11 22.17
N ARG A 428 -3.06 67.08 22.49
CA ARG A 428 -4.04 67.11 23.59
C ARG A 428 -4.99 65.90 23.64
N THR A 429 -5.22 65.44 24.89
CA THR A 429 -6.45 64.86 25.48
C THR A 429 -6.93 63.48 24.99
N VAL A 430 -7.23 62.41 25.76
CA VAL A 430 -7.60 62.08 27.17
C VAL A 430 -8.93 61.30 27.16
N ASN A 431 -8.97 60.23 27.98
CA ASN A 431 -10.07 59.36 28.43
C ASN A 431 -10.52 58.22 27.50
N ALA A 432 -10.42 56.91 27.80
CA ALA A 432 -10.57 56.10 29.02
C ALA A 432 -12.02 55.76 29.42
N VAL A 433 -12.16 54.51 29.89
CA VAL A 433 -13.12 53.98 30.88
C VAL A 433 -14.23 53.03 30.38
N THR A 434 -14.01 51.76 30.77
CA THR A 434 -14.90 50.65 31.20
C THR A 434 -16.39 50.92 31.48
N ASN A 435 -17.27 49.95 31.18
CA ASN A 435 -18.06 49.22 32.21
C ASN A 435 -18.98 48.09 31.67
N ARG A 436 -19.02 46.98 32.41
CA ARG A 436 -20.08 45.93 32.51
C ARG A 436 -21.27 46.49 33.37
N PRO A 437 -22.34 45.77 33.82
CA PRO A 437 -22.94 44.44 33.52
C PRO A 437 -24.52 44.38 33.54
N THR A 438 -25.07 43.14 33.52
CA THR A 438 -26.42 42.66 34.01
C THR A 438 -27.64 42.85 33.08
N ARG A 439 -28.71 42.02 33.03
CA ARG A 439 -29.43 41.15 34.00
C ARG A 439 -30.45 40.23 33.26
N LYS A 440 -30.85 39.11 33.90
CA LYS A 440 -31.96 38.13 33.58
C LYS A 440 -33.37 38.72 33.82
N PRO A 441 -34.52 38.10 33.37
CA PRO A 441 -35.25 36.99 34.08
C PRO A 441 -36.07 35.98 33.19
N GLN A 442 -36.20 34.69 33.58
CA GLN A 442 -37.42 33.91 34.03
C GLN A 442 -38.57 33.73 33.00
N ARG A 443 -39.39 32.66 32.87
CA ARG A 443 -39.70 31.36 33.53
C ARG A 443 -40.76 30.64 32.64
N ARG A 444 -40.79 29.30 32.57
CA ARG A 444 -41.95 28.39 32.88
C ARG A 444 -41.81 26.98 32.28
N MET A 445 -42.10 25.98 33.12
CA MET A 445 -42.33 24.55 32.87
C MET A 445 -43.85 24.25 33.00
N PRO A 446 -44.33 23.05 32.62
CA PRO A 446 -44.66 21.97 33.60
C PRO A 446 -44.25 20.54 33.12
N ARG A 447 -43.66 19.66 33.98
CA ARG A 447 -44.23 18.55 34.83
C ARG A 447 -45.07 17.49 34.06
N GLY A 448 -44.95 16.16 34.22
CA GLY A 448 -44.27 15.21 35.13
C GLY A 448 -44.24 13.79 34.48
N LEU A 449 -43.52 12.76 34.93
CA LEU A 449 -43.80 11.85 36.06
C LEU A 449 -42.60 10.90 36.30
N ALA A 450 -42.52 10.32 37.50
CA ALA A 450 -41.42 9.56 38.10
C ALA A 450 -41.38 8.05 37.76
N CYS A 451 -40.21 7.38 37.83
CA CYS A 451 -39.81 6.47 38.93
C CYS A 451 -38.55 5.60 38.64
N ARG A 452 -37.57 5.69 39.56
CA ARG A 452 -36.64 4.70 40.19
C ARG A 452 -35.77 3.68 39.42
N SER A 453 -34.58 3.52 40.02
CA SER A 453 -33.55 2.45 39.95
C SER A 453 -32.64 2.47 38.71
N GLY A 454 -31.32 2.24 38.75
CA GLY A 454 -30.32 2.00 39.79
C GLY A 454 -28.99 1.64 39.09
N ALA A 455 -27.87 1.82 39.78
CA ALA A 455 -26.51 1.35 39.45
C ALA A 455 -25.62 2.16 38.45
N ARG A 456 -24.76 2.99 39.07
CA ARG A 456 -23.29 3.15 38.87
C ARG A 456 -22.71 2.99 37.45
N CYS A 457 -22.29 4.11 36.86
CA CYS A 457 -21.26 4.15 35.80
C CYS A 457 -19.96 4.75 36.38
N LEU A 458 -18.88 3.99 36.29
CA LEU A 458 -17.50 4.39 36.61
C LEU A 458 -16.96 5.32 35.52
N GLN A 459 -16.40 6.44 35.96
CA GLN A 459 -15.57 7.35 35.18
C GLN A 459 -14.22 6.69 34.85
N TRP A 460 -13.75 6.86 33.61
CA TRP A 460 -12.33 6.82 33.29
C TRP A 460 -11.93 8.19 32.77
N THR A 461 -11.03 8.83 33.51
CA THR A 461 -10.35 10.08 33.20
C THR A 461 -9.02 9.80 32.51
N SER A 462 -8.72 10.66 31.54
CA SER A 462 -7.41 11.15 31.09
C SER A 462 -6.47 10.22 30.36
#